data_AF-A0A9D2ZTR7-F1
#
_entry.id   AF-A0A9D2ZTR7-F1
#
_cell.length_a   1.000
_cell.length_b   1.000
_cell.length_c   1.000
_cell.angle_alpha   90.00
_cell.angle_beta   90.00
_cell.angle_gamma   90.00
#
_symmetry.space_group_name_H-M   'P 1'
#
loop_
_entity.id
_entity.type
_entity.pdbx_description
1 polymer ?
#
loop_
_entity_poly.entity_id
_entity_poly.type
_entity_poly.pdbx_seq_one_letter_code
_entity_poly.pdbx_strand_id
1 'polypeptide(L)'
;DGDPLPPQLGGEWTVSYQMDAAALLNYYKGILPLSGLARLTGINQRQLAHYAAGRSRPRAGQAAKIEDALHRLGQELQGVKVLV
;
A
#
# COMPACT_ATOMS: atom_id res chain seq x y z
N ASP A 1 31.29 -0.06 -21.07
CA ASP A 1 31.01 -0.98 -22.19
C ASP A 1 29.70 -0.56 -22.83
N GLY A 2 29.77 -0.01 -24.05
CA GLY A 2 28.64 0.61 -24.76
C GLY A 2 27.68 -0.42 -25.35
N ASP A 3 27.30 -1.42 -24.56
CA ASP A 3 26.35 -2.44 -25.01
C ASP A 3 24.99 -1.81 -25.29
N PRO A 4 24.38 -2.11 -26.45
CA PRO A 4 23.07 -1.57 -26.78
C PRO A 4 22.05 -2.03 -25.74
N LEU A 5 21.21 -1.09 -25.28
CA LEU A 5 20.13 -1.39 -24.34
C LEU A 5 19.29 -2.57 -24.90
N PRO A 6 19.10 -3.65 -24.13
CA PRO A 6 18.29 -4.78 -24.55
C PRO A 6 16.92 -4.30 -25.04
N PRO A 7 16.40 -4.80 -26.17
CA PRO A 7 15.12 -4.37 -26.73
C PRO A 7 13.96 -4.48 -25.73
N GLN A 8 14.05 -5.43 -24.79
CA GLN A 8 13.08 -5.65 -23.72
C GLN A 8 13.00 -4.49 -22.73
N LEU A 9 14.02 -3.62 -22.68
CA LEU A 9 14.11 -2.45 -21.81
C LEU A 9 13.67 -1.13 -22.48
N GLY A 10 13.34 -1.16 -23.78
CA GLY A 10 13.06 0.02 -24.60
C GLY A 10 11.67 0.68 -24.44
N GLY A 11 11.05 0.58 -23.27
CA GLY A 11 9.71 1.11 -23.00
C GLY A 11 9.60 1.88 -21.68
N GLU A 12 8.37 2.28 -21.33
CA GLU A 12 8.11 2.89 -20.01
C GLU A 12 8.04 1.82 -18.92
N TRP A 13 8.71 2.10 -17.80
CA TRP A 13 8.79 1.20 -16.65
C TRP A 13 7.99 1.76 -15.50
N THR A 14 7.18 0.91 -14.87
CA THR A 14 6.54 1.24 -13.60
C THR A 14 7.13 0.36 -12.50
N VAL A 15 7.58 0.98 -11.42
CA VAL A 15 8.03 0.25 -10.23
C VAL A 15 6.80 -0.23 -9.45
N SER A 16 6.77 -1.53 -9.14
CA SER A 16 5.75 -2.10 -8.25
C SER A 16 6.40 -2.65 -6.99
N TYR A 17 5.76 -2.41 -5.84
CA TYR A 17 6.16 -2.97 -4.56
C TYR A 17 5.11 -4.00 -4.15
N GLN A 18 5.55 -5.24 -3.93
CA GLN A 18 4.69 -6.31 -3.45
C GLN A 18 5.06 -6.64 -2.01
N MET A 19 4.09 -6.48 -1.12
CA MET A 19 4.25 -6.76 0.31
C MET A 19 3.09 -7.66 0.73
N ASP A 20 3.35 -8.57 1.66
CA ASP A 20 2.23 -9.20 2.35
C ASP A 20 1.53 -8.21 3.29
N ALA A 21 0.32 -8.54 3.72
CA ALA A 21 -0.48 -7.66 4.55
C ALA A 21 0.19 -7.32 5.89
N ALA A 22 0.97 -8.24 6.47
CA ALA A 22 1.63 -7.99 7.74
C ALA A 22 2.76 -6.97 7.57
N ALA A 23 3.60 -7.16 6.55
CA ALA A 23 4.69 -6.25 6.21
C ALA A 23 4.14 -4.85 5.88
N LEU A 24 3.10 -4.77 5.04
CA LEU A 24 2.50 -3.49 4.66
C LEU A 24 1.92 -2.76 5.87
N LEU A 25 1.14 -3.44 6.71
CA LEU A 25 0.51 -2.80 7.87
C LEU A 25 1.54 -2.36 8.90
N ASN A 26 2.62 -3.12 9.11
CA ASN A 26 3.68 -2.72 10.04
C ASN A 26 4.53 -1.58 9.49
N TYR A 27 4.83 -1.57 8.19
CA TYR A 27 5.55 -0.47 7.54
C TYR A 27 4.78 0.85 7.69
N TYR A 28 3.49 0.85 7.37
CA TYR A 28 2.68 2.06 7.46
C TYR A 28 2.27 2.43 8.89
N LYS A 29 2.41 1.54 9.89
CA LYS A 29 2.09 1.86 11.29
C LYS A 29 2.90 3.03 11.86
N GLY A 30 4.11 3.27 11.33
CA GLY A 30 4.93 4.43 11.70
C GLY A 30 4.42 5.76 11.17
N ILE A 31 3.52 5.74 10.18
CA ILE A 31 2.97 6.92 9.50
C ILE A 31 1.49 7.09 9.86
N LEU A 32 0.72 6.00 9.78
CA LEU A 32 -0.71 5.92 10.08
C LEU A 32 -0.96 4.86 11.16
N PRO A 33 -1.53 5.22 12.33
CA PRO A 33 -1.89 4.22 13.32
C PRO A 33 -2.97 3.27 12.76
N LEU A 34 -3.10 2.08 13.36
CA LEU A 34 -4.10 1.08 12.94
C LEU A 34 -5.54 1.61 12.93
N SER A 35 -5.87 2.57 13.79
CA SER A 35 -7.17 3.25 13.78
C SER A 35 -7.37 4.11 12.52
N GLY A 36 -6.32 4.80 12.06
CA GLY A 36 -6.31 5.53 10.80
C GLY A 36 -6.45 4.60 9.60
N LEU A 37 -5.70 3.50 9.59
CA LEU A 37 -5.82 2.46 8.55
C LEU A 37 -7.20 1.81 8.55
N ALA A 38 -7.82 1.60 9.71
CA ALA A 38 -9.19 1.09 9.80
C ALA A 38 -10.20 2.07 9.18
N ARG A 39 -10.06 3.37 9.45
CA ARG A 39 -10.90 4.41 8.84
C ARG A 39 -10.69 4.49 7.32
N LEU A 40 -9.45 4.38 6.88
CA LEU A 40 -9.07 4.48 5.46
C LEU A 40 -9.61 3.28 4.65
N THR A 41 -9.42 2.07 5.16
CA THR A 41 -9.74 0.81 4.46
C THR A 41 -11.19 0.35 4.69
N GLY A 42 -11.85 0.84 5.74
CA GLY A 42 -13.14 0.32 6.20
C GLY A 42 -13.04 -1.07 6.87
N ILE A 43 -11.84 -1.57 7.12
CA ILE A 43 -11.60 -2.85 7.79
C ILE A 43 -11.60 -2.63 9.30
N ASN A 44 -12.19 -3.56 10.03
CA ASN A 44 -12.20 -3.50 11.49
C ASN A 44 -10.76 -3.46 12.04
N GLN A 45 -10.48 -2.52 12.94
CA GLN A 45 -9.14 -2.31 13.51
C GLN A 45 -8.57 -3.57 14.18
N ARG A 46 -9.41 -4.39 14.83
CA ARG A 46 -8.95 -5.65 15.44
C ARG A 46 -8.51 -6.65 14.36
N GLN A 47 -9.21 -6.72 13.23
CA GLN A 47 -8.77 -7.55 12.09
C GLN A 47 -7.41 -7.07 11.55
N LEU A 48 -7.23 -5.76 11.36
CA LEU A 48 -5.94 -5.19 10.96
C LEU A 48 -4.84 -5.50 11.97
N ALA A 49 -5.13 -5.45 13.28
CA ALA A 49 -4.17 -5.81 14.31
C ALA A 49 -3.78 -7.30 14.25
N HIS A 50 -4.72 -8.20 13.95
CA HIS A 50 -4.40 -9.62 13.75
C HIS A 50 -3.54 -9.84 12.50
N TYR A 51 -3.83 -9.14 11.40
CA TYR A 51 -3.02 -9.19 10.18
C TYR A 51 -1.60 -8.67 10.41
N ALA A 52 -1.46 -7.51 11.06
CA ALA A 52 -0.16 -6.92 11.40
C ALA A 52 0.67 -7.84 12.31
N ALA A 53 0.02 -8.56 13.23
CA ALA A 53 0.68 -9.54 14.09
C ALA A 53 0.95 -10.90 13.40
N GLY A 54 0.57 -11.08 12.12
CA GLY A 54 0.71 -12.35 11.40
C GLY A 54 -0.20 -13.48 11.90
N ARG A 55 -1.15 -13.19 12.81
CA ARG A 55 -2.04 -14.20 13.41
C ARG A 55 -3.11 -14.68 12.45
N SER A 56 -3.42 -13.89 11.44
CA SER A 56 -4.34 -14.25 10.36
C SER A 56 -3.94 -13.57 9.07
N ARG A 57 -4.42 -14.09 7.94
CA ARG A 57 -4.23 -13.49 6.62
C ARG A 57 -5.56 -12.94 6.10
N PRO A 58 -5.57 -11.75 5.48
CA PRO A 58 -6.77 -11.26 4.81
C PRO A 58 -7.13 -12.19 3.64
N ARG A 59 -8.43 -12.36 3.41
CA ARG A 59 -8.93 -12.95 2.16
C ARG A 59 -8.66 -11.96 1.02
N ALA A 60 -8.70 -12.45 -0.23
CA ALA A 60 -8.46 -11.63 -1.42
C ALA A 60 -9.24 -10.30 -1.41
N GLY A 61 -10.54 -10.34 -1.08
CA GLY A 61 -11.35 -9.11 -1.01
C GLY A 61 -10.94 -8.12 0.09
N GLN A 62 -10.39 -8.59 1.21
CA GLN A 62 -9.86 -7.68 2.25
C GLN A 62 -8.48 -7.15 1.88
N ALA A 63 -7.64 -7.96 1.21
CA ALA A 63 -6.35 -7.51 0.70
C ALA A 63 -6.54 -6.39 -0.34
N ALA A 64 -7.46 -6.58 -1.28
CA ALA A 64 -7.84 -5.57 -2.27
C ALA A 64 -8.30 -4.27 -1.61
N LYS A 65 -9.15 -4.34 -0.57
CA LYS A 65 -9.56 -3.13 0.18
C LYS A 65 -8.40 -2.37 0.82
N ILE A 66 -7.36 -3.08 1.30
CA ILE A 66 -6.17 -2.43 1.85
C ILE A 66 -5.43 -1.70 0.74
N GLU A 67 -5.18 -2.39 -0.38
CA GLU A 67 -4.49 -1.86 -1.56
C GLU A 67 -5.22 -0.66 -2.16
N ASP A 68 -6.51 -0.81 -2.50
CA ASP A 68 -7.34 0.22 -3.11
C ASP A 68 -7.44 1.48 -2.26
N ALA A 69 -7.47 1.33 -0.93
CA ALA A 69 -7.56 2.45 -0.02
C ALA A 69 -6.25 3.24 0.07
N LEU A 70 -5.10 2.55 0.00
CA LEU A 70 -3.79 3.20 -0.05
C LEU A 70 -3.53 3.85 -1.41
N HIS A 71 -3.93 3.21 -2.52
CA HIS A 71 -3.87 3.82 -3.84
C HIS A 71 -4.73 5.08 -3.93
N ARG A 72 -5.98 5.05 -3.42
CA ARG A 72 -6.83 6.25 -3.35
C ARG A 72 -6.20 7.35 -2.50
N LEU A 73 -5.66 7.01 -1.32
CA LEU A 73 -4.94 7.98 -0.50
C LEU A 73 -3.78 8.61 -1.25
N GLY A 74 -2.96 7.80 -1.95
CA GLY A 74 -1.84 8.30 -2.75
C GLY A 74 -2.28 9.28 -3.84
N GLN A 75 -3.37 8.96 -4.55
CA GLN A 75 -3.97 9.84 -5.56
C GLN A 75 -4.50 11.15 -4.94
N GLU A 76 -5.19 11.07 -3.80
CA GLU A 76 -5.67 12.25 -3.07
C GLU A 76 -4.49 13.14 -2.64
N LEU A 77 -3.42 12.55 -2.10
CA LEU A 77 -2.23 13.26 -1.64
C LEU A 77 -1.51 14.02 -2.76
N GLN A 78 -1.48 13.50 -3.99
CA GLN A 78 -0.89 14.18 -5.14
C GLN A 78 -1.61 15.50 -5.50
N GLY A 79 -2.91 15.59 -5.19
CA GLY A 79 -3.73 16.77 -5.45
C GLY A 79 -3.70 17.82 -4.35
N VAL A 80 -3.04 17.56 -3.21
CA VAL A 80 -3.04 18.46 -2.06
C VAL A 80 -2.30 19.76 -2.38
N LYS A 81 -2.95 20.89 -2.09
CA LYS A 81 -2.34 22.23 -2.11
C LYS A 81 -2.57 22.89 -0.76
N VAL A 82 -1.53 23.49 -0.20
CA VAL A 82 -1.61 24.26 1.04
C VAL A 82 -1.56 25.74 0.68
N LEU A 83 -2.57 26.50 1.09
CA LEU A 83 -2.57 27.96 0.95
C LEU A 83 -1.86 28.56 2.17
N VAL A 84 -0.99 29.53 1.92
CA VAL A 84 -0.23 30.29 2.93
C VAL A 84 -0.60 31.76 2.85
#